data_AF-R7P942-F1
#
_entry.id   AF-R7P942-F1
#
_cell.length_a   1.000
_cell.length_b   1.000
_cell.length_c   1.000
_cell.angle_alpha   90.00
_cell.angle_beta   90.00
_cell.angle_gamma   90.00
#
_symmetry.space_group_name_H-M   'P 1'
#
loop_
_entity.id
_entity.type
_entity.pdbx_description
1 polymer ?
#
loop_
_entity_poly.entity_id
_entity_poly.type
_entity_poly.pdbx_seq_one_letter_code
_entity_poly.pdbx_strand_id
1 'polypeptide(L)'
;MNKINKYSITASIIIISGLLIGVTSYKVIKKHNDKLILVKEKYIIERAEKCINEDKCKSDKVTLKELQALNYIKKEVNPVTKEYYNEESFVTYENNEYVFKNIPN
;
A
#
# COMPACT_ATOMS: atom_id res chain seq x y z
N MET A 1 48.06 -23.27 -9.93
CA MET A 1 46.82 -22.49 -10.16
C MET A 1 46.94 -21.16 -9.41
N ASN A 2 47.27 -20.07 -10.12
CA ASN A 2 47.72 -18.81 -9.51
C ASN A 2 46.66 -18.22 -8.57
N LYS A 3 47.08 -17.84 -7.35
CA LYS A 3 46.20 -17.32 -6.28
C LYS A 3 45.21 -16.25 -6.78
N ILE A 4 45.63 -15.41 -7.72
CA ILE A 4 44.84 -14.35 -8.35
C ILE A 4 43.55 -14.89 -9.04
N ASN A 5 43.63 -16.04 -9.70
CA ASN A 5 42.48 -16.66 -10.38
C ASN A 5 41.45 -17.21 -9.37
N LYS A 6 41.92 -17.73 -8.23
CA LYS A 6 41.06 -18.23 -7.15
C LYS A 6 40.28 -17.10 -6.45
N TYR A 7 40.92 -15.95 -6.23
CA TYR A 7 40.26 -14.76 -5.69
C TYR A 7 39.24 -14.16 -6.66
N SER A 8 39.57 -14.10 -7.96
CA SER A 8 38.65 -13.59 -8.99
C SER A 8 37.37 -14.41 -9.08
N ILE A 9 37.48 -15.75 -9.13
CA ILE A 9 36.32 -16.66 -9.15
C ILE A 9 35.48 -16.52 -7.87
N THR A 10 36.13 -16.43 -6.71
CA THR A 10 35.43 -16.28 -5.41
C THR A 10 34.65 -14.96 -5.35
N ALA A 11 35.23 -13.86 -5.83
CA ALA A 11 34.55 -12.57 -5.89
C ALA A 11 33.31 -12.59 -6.80
N SER A 12 33.41 -13.23 -7.97
CA SER A 12 32.28 -13.38 -8.89
C SER A 12 31.10 -14.14 -8.27
N ILE A 13 31.36 -15.22 -7.52
CA ILE A 13 30.31 -15.99 -6.83
C ILE A 13 29.61 -15.14 -5.77
N ILE A 14 30.36 -14.34 -5.01
CA ILE A 14 29.79 -13.44 -3.98
C ILE A 14 28.89 -12.38 -4.62
N ILE A 15 29.30 -11.80 -5.74
CA ILE A 15 28.50 -10.80 -6.46
C ILE A 15 27.20 -11.41 -6.98
N ILE A 16 27.25 -12.59 -7.61
CA ILE A 16 26.06 -13.28 -8.11
C ILE A 16 25.11 -13.63 -6.96
N SER A 17 25.66 -14.15 -5.85
CA SER A 17 24.87 -14.46 -4.65
C SER A 17 24.21 -13.20 -4.06
N GLY A 18 24.96 -12.11 -3.96
CA GLY A 18 24.45 -10.82 -3.48
C GLY A 18 23.32 -10.27 -4.35
N LEU A 19 23.42 -10.39 -5.68
CA LEU A 19 22.37 -9.98 -6.60
C LEU A 19 21.08 -10.80 -6.40
N LEU A 20 21.19 -12.13 -6.27
CA LEU A 20 20.04 -13.01 -6.03
C LEU A 20 19.34 -12.69 -4.69
N ILE A 21 20.12 -12.48 -3.63
CA ILE A 21 19.59 -12.12 -2.30
C ILE A 21 18.94 -10.73 -2.35
N GLY A 22 19.54 -9.76 -3.05
CA GLY A 22 18.97 -8.42 -3.20
C GLY A 22 17.61 -8.43 -3.89
N VAL A 23 17.48 -9.13 -5.02
CA VAL A 23 16.23 -9.23 -5.78
C VAL A 23 15.12 -9.91 -4.96
N THR A 24 15.44 -11.02 -4.30
CA THR A 24 14.46 -11.76 -3.49
C THR A 24 13.99 -10.94 -2.29
N SER A 25 14.92 -10.28 -1.59
CA SER A 25 14.60 -9.42 -0.44
C SER A 25 13.72 -8.23 -0.84
N TYR A 26 14.04 -7.56 -1.95
CA TYR A 26 13.22 -6.47 -2.48
C TYR A 26 11.78 -6.94 -2.79
N LYS A 27 11.63 -8.10 -3.44
CA LYS A 27 10.31 -8.66 -3.76
C LYS A 27 9.48 -8.96 -2.52
N VAL A 28 10.10 -9.48 -1.46
CA VAL A 28 9.43 -9.77 -0.19
C VAL A 28 8.96 -8.49 0.49
N ILE A 29 9.81 -7.46 0.57
CA ILE A 29 9.46 -6.16 1.17
C ILE A 29 8.32 -5.51 0.39
N LYS A 30 8.41 -5.48 -0.94
CA LYS A 30 7.33 -4.95 -1.79
C LYS A 30 6.01 -5.67 -1.54
N LYS A 31 6.02 -7.01 -1.54
CA LYS A 31 4.82 -7.82 -1.26
C LYS A 31 4.24 -7.57 0.14
N HIS A 32 5.08 -7.32 1.13
CA HIS A 32 4.62 -6.96 2.48
C HIS A 32 3.94 -5.59 2.49
N ASN A 33 4.57 -4.60 1.86
CA ASN A 33 4.04 -3.25 1.74
C ASN A 33 2.71 -3.23 0.97
N ASP A 34 2.61 -3.94 -0.15
CA ASP A 34 1.38 -4.06 -0.95
C ASP A 34 0.23 -4.66 -0.13
N LYS A 35 0.51 -5.68 0.70
CA LYS A 35 -0.48 -6.26 1.61
C LYS A 35 -0.94 -5.29 2.69
N LEU A 36 -0.02 -4.52 3.27
CA LEU A 36 -0.36 -3.54 4.28
C LEU A 36 -1.27 -2.44 3.70
N ILE A 37 -0.95 -1.97 2.48
CA ILE A 37 -1.79 -1.01 1.75
C ILE A 37 -3.18 -1.61 1.51
N LEU A 38 -3.26 -2.82 0.95
CA LEU A 38 -4.53 -3.47 0.62
C LEU A 38 -5.44 -3.64 1.86
N VAL A 39 -4.88 -4.02 3.01
CA VAL A 39 -5.66 -4.13 4.26
C VAL A 39 -6.21 -2.76 4.69
N LYS A 40 -5.41 -1.70 4.55
CA LYS A 40 -5.84 -0.34 4.88
C LYS A 40 -6.89 0.18 3.92
N GLU A 41 -6.75 -0.05 2.62
CA GLU A 41 -7.73 0.33 1.61
C GLU A 41 -9.05 -0.41 1.82
N LYS A 42 -9.01 -1.72 2.10
CA LYS A 42 -10.22 -2.50 2.45
C LYS A 42 -10.91 -1.95 3.68
N TYR A 43 -10.17 -1.61 4.73
CA TYR A 43 -10.75 -1.00 5.92
C TYR A 43 -11.45 0.33 5.59
N ILE A 44 -10.86 1.18 4.75
CA ILE A 44 -11.48 2.44 4.33
C ILE A 44 -12.75 2.16 3.52
N ILE A 45 -12.71 1.21 2.59
CA ILE A 45 -13.84 0.80 1.77
C ILE A 45 -14.99 0.27 2.64
N GLU A 46 -14.71 -0.64 3.57
CA GLU A 46 -15.73 -1.19 4.50
C GLU A 46 -16.40 -0.08 5.32
N ARG A 47 -15.64 0.95 5.71
CA ARG A 47 -16.18 2.11 6.45
C ARG A 47 -17.01 3.03 5.55
N ALA A 48 -16.61 3.19 4.29
CA ALA A 48 -17.39 3.91 3.30
C ALA A 48 -18.70 3.18 2.98
N GLU A 49 -18.65 1.88 2.73
CA GLU A 49 -19.81 1.02 2.52
C GLU A 49 -20.76 1.09 3.71
N LYS A 50 -20.24 1.00 4.94
CA LYS A 50 -21.05 1.17 6.15
C LYS A 50 -21.75 2.54 6.18
N CYS A 51 -21.04 3.60 5.79
CA CYS A 51 -21.63 4.93 5.74
C CYS A 51 -22.75 5.07 4.70
N ILE A 52 -22.57 4.43 3.53
CA ILE A 52 -23.56 4.38 2.44
C ILE A 52 -24.78 3.55 2.89
N ASN A 53 -24.55 2.37 3.47
CA ASN A 53 -25.61 1.47 3.94
C ASN A 53 -26.44 2.06 5.10
N GLU A 54 -25.86 2.95 5.90
CA GLU A 54 -26.57 3.71 6.95
C GLU A 54 -27.27 4.98 6.40
N ASP A 55 -27.32 5.18 5.07
CA ASP A 55 -27.88 6.35 4.38
C ASP A 55 -27.27 7.70 4.82
N LYS A 56 -26.08 7.66 5.47
CA LYS A 56 -25.38 8.88 5.92
C LYS A 56 -24.50 9.47 4.84
N CYS A 57 -23.89 8.62 4.01
CA CYS A 57 -23.15 9.03 2.82
C CYS A 57 -24.04 8.82 1.59
N LYS A 58 -24.50 9.90 0.96
CA LYS A 58 -25.48 9.84 -0.14
C LYS A 58 -24.86 9.82 -1.54
N SER A 59 -23.54 9.82 -1.62
CA SER A 59 -22.80 10.04 -2.88
C SER A 59 -22.07 8.78 -3.32
N ASP A 60 -22.06 8.51 -4.64
CA ASP A 60 -21.22 7.48 -5.27
C ASP A 60 -19.70 7.73 -5.09
N LYS A 61 -19.36 8.91 -4.59
CA LYS A 61 -18.02 9.35 -4.22
C LYS A 61 -18.02 9.77 -2.75
N VAL A 62 -17.38 8.97 -1.90
CA VAL A 62 -17.26 9.22 -0.46
C VAL A 62 -15.83 9.63 -0.13
N THR A 63 -15.64 10.86 0.33
CA THR A 63 -14.29 11.36 0.68
C THR A 63 -13.86 10.93 2.07
N LEU A 64 -12.56 10.85 2.32
CA LEU A 64 -12.02 10.62 3.66
C LEU A 64 -12.45 11.73 4.63
N LYS A 65 -12.51 12.98 4.15
CA LYS A 65 -13.03 14.13 4.92
C LYS A 65 -14.45 13.90 5.43
N GLU A 66 -15.34 13.39 4.58
CA GLU A 66 -16.73 13.09 4.94
C GLU A 66 -16.80 11.95 5.98
N LEU A 67 -16.03 10.88 5.77
CA LEU A 67 -15.97 9.76 6.71
C LEU A 67 -15.41 10.17 8.08
N GLN A 68 -14.46 11.11 8.11
CA GLN A 68 -13.93 11.67 9.35
C GLN A 68 -14.95 12.57 10.05
N ALA A 69 -15.64 13.44 9.31
CA ALA A 69 -16.66 14.33 9.85
C ALA A 69 -17.84 13.53 10.47
N LEU A 70 -18.17 12.39 9.86
CA LEU A 70 -19.20 11.46 10.34
C LEU A 70 -18.67 10.43 11.36
N ASN A 71 -17.39 10.52 11.74
CA ASN A 71 -16.73 9.67 12.74
C ASN A 71 -16.72 8.17 12.40
N TYR A 72 -16.75 7.81 11.11
CA TYR A 72 -16.58 6.43 10.65
C TYR A 72 -15.12 6.00 10.67
N ILE A 73 -14.19 6.94 10.45
CA ILE A 73 -12.75 6.73 10.49
C ILE A 73 -12.06 7.83 11.28
N LYS A 74 -10.88 7.53 11.83
CA LYS A 74 -9.95 8.56 12.31
C LYS A 74 -9.00 8.95 11.17
N LYS A 75 -8.10 9.90 11.42
CA LYS A 75 -7.01 10.19 10.47
C LYS A 75 -6.18 8.93 10.24
N GLU A 76 -6.31 8.34 9.06
CA GLU A 76 -5.58 7.15 8.67
C GLU A 76 -4.18 7.53 8.15
N VAL A 77 -3.22 6.68 8.47
CA VAL A 77 -1.82 6.83 8.08
C VAL A 77 -1.47 5.74 7.08
N ASN A 78 -0.81 6.11 5.99
CA ASN A 78 -0.30 5.18 5.02
C ASN A 78 0.76 4.26 5.70
N PRO A 79 0.57 2.94 5.69
CA PRO A 79 1.42 2.03 6.44
C PRO A 79 2.86 1.96 5.89
N VAL A 80 3.06 2.38 4.64
CA VAL A 80 4.35 2.36 3.95
C VAL A 80 5.06 3.70 4.08
N THR A 81 4.43 4.81 3.65
CA THR A 81 5.07 6.13 3.67
C THR A 81 5.08 6.77 5.06
N LYS A 82 4.25 6.29 5.98
CA LYS A 82 4.03 6.87 7.32
C LYS A 82 3.42 8.27 7.29
N GLU A 83 2.93 8.71 6.14
CA GLU A 83 2.24 9.98 5.97
C GLU A 83 0.73 9.81 6.13
N TYR A 84 0.03 10.87 6.51
CA TYR A 84 -1.43 10.87 6.55
C TYR A 84 -2.01 10.81 5.14
N TYR A 85 -3.10 10.06 4.95
CA TYR A 85 -3.81 10.12 3.68
C TYR A 85 -4.44 11.50 3.47
N ASN A 86 -4.42 11.98 2.23
CA ASN A 86 -5.08 13.24 1.87
C ASN A 86 -6.57 13.14 2.15
N GLU A 87 -7.14 14.13 2.83
CA GLU A 87 -8.56 14.19 3.18
C GLU A 87 -9.48 14.22 1.93
N GLU A 88 -8.96 14.63 0.78
CA GLU A 88 -9.64 14.61 -0.51
C GLU A 88 -9.64 13.24 -1.20
N SER A 89 -8.82 12.29 -0.73
CA SER A 89 -8.87 10.90 -1.18
C SER A 89 -10.26 10.33 -0.96
N PHE A 90 -10.70 9.43 -1.82
CA PHE A 90 -12.09 9.03 -1.85
C PHE A 90 -12.30 7.58 -2.25
N VAL A 91 -13.40 7.01 -1.81
CA VAL A 91 -13.94 5.74 -2.28
C VAL A 91 -14.97 6.04 -3.35
N THR A 92 -14.91 5.32 -4.46
CA THR A 92 -15.89 5.41 -5.54
C THR A 92 -16.32 4.02 -6.00
N TYR A 93 -17.53 3.93 -6.55
CA TYR A 93 -18.04 2.69 -7.11
C TYR A 93 -17.72 2.61 -8.61
N GLU A 94 -16.80 1.70 -8.98
CA GLU A 94 -16.35 1.49 -10.35
C GLU A 94 -16.25 -0.02 -10.63
N ASN A 95 -16.67 -0.46 -11.82
CA ASN A 95 -16.62 -1.88 -12.23
C ASN A 95 -17.34 -2.84 -11.26
N ASN A 96 -18.49 -2.43 -10.72
CA ASN A 96 -19.27 -3.17 -9.73
C ASN A 96 -18.59 -3.37 -8.36
N GLU A 97 -17.50 -2.66 -8.07
CA GLU A 97 -16.78 -2.74 -6.80
C GLU A 97 -16.47 -1.34 -6.24
N TYR A 98 -16.36 -1.23 -4.91
CA TYR A 98 -15.87 -0.02 -4.27
C TYR A 98 -14.36 0.02 -4.31
N VAL A 99 -13.79 1.09 -4.85
CA VAL A 99 -12.35 1.28 -5.02
C VAL A 99 -11.91 2.55 -4.30
N PHE A 100 -10.84 2.44 -3.50
CA PHE A 100 -10.20 3.59 -2.88
C PHE A 100 -9.21 4.24 -3.85
N LYS A 101 -9.35 5.55 -4.06
CA LYS A 101 -8.44 6.38 -4.84
C LYS A 101 -7.69 7.32 -3.92
N ASN A 102 -6.41 7.01 -3.72
CA ASN A 102 -5.49 7.85 -2.96
C ASN A 102 -5.04 9.06 -3.81
N ILE A 103 -5.22 10.26 -3.28
CA ILE A 103 -4.65 11.49 -3.83
C ILE A 103 -3.38 11.77 -3.02
N PRO A 104 -2.18 11.83 -3.64
CA PRO A 104 -0.96 12.19 -2.92
C PRO A 104 -1.09 13.60 -2.30
N ASN A 105 -0.43 13.81 -1.17
CA ASN A 105 -0.32 15.13 -0.56
C ASN A 105 0.67 16.02 -1.32
#